data_AF-A0A924F5G3-F1
#
_entry.id   AF-A0A924F5G3-F1
#
_cell.length_a   1.000
_cell.length_b   1.000
_cell.length_c   1.000
_cell.angle_alpha   90.00
_cell.angle_beta   90.00
_cell.angle_gamma   90.00
#
_symmetry.space_group_name_H-M   'P 1'
#
loop_
_entity.id
_entity.type
_entity.pdbx_description
1 polymer ?
#
loop_
_entity_poly.entity_id
_entity_poly.type
_entity_poly.pdbx_seq_one_letter_code
_entity_poly.pdbx_strand_id
1 'polypeptide(L)'
;MVEHSEHNYVKMLYDRSTGALKLHGILAIVFGGLGTLGAVLFTLLVALGTFSDESYDTYNSPLGLALVSAMIFVFWTLPHIFMIAAGSYLVREPAPKLAKTLVIINLVIGVFYNLIILVIAIVNLTQISDYERGYHVHKRK
;
A
#
# COMPACT_ATOMS: atom_id res chain seq x y z
N MET A 1 15.73 -32.30 24.29
CA MET A 1 14.29 -32.22 23.95
C MET A 1 13.73 -30.79 23.94
N VAL A 2 14.35 -29.80 24.60
CA VAL A 2 13.86 -28.41 24.65
C VAL A 2 14.17 -27.59 23.38
N GLU A 3 15.33 -27.79 22.73
CA GLU A 3 15.70 -27.10 21.47
C GLU A 3 14.73 -27.36 20.30
N HIS A 4 14.13 -28.56 20.25
CA HIS A 4 13.16 -28.89 19.20
C HIS A 4 11.83 -28.14 19.39
N SER A 5 11.49 -27.76 20.62
CA SER A 5 10.30 -26.95 20.94
C SER A 5 10.50 -25.49 20.54
N GLU A 6 11.66 -24.91 20.87
CA GLU A 6 11.95 -23.50 20.59
C GLU A 6 12.06 -23.20 19.09
N HIS A 7 12.75 -24.05 18.33
CA HIS A 7 12.83 -23.91 16.87
C HIS A 7 11.44 -23.99 16.20
N ASN A 8 10.58 -24.90 16.68
CA ASN A 8 9.22 -25.04 16.15
C ASN A 8 8.33 -23.83 16.49
N TYR A 9 8.51 -23.26 17.68
CA TYR A 9 7.81 -22.05 18.10
C TYR A 9 8.22 -20.82 17.27
N VAL A 10 9.53 -20.60 17.07
CA VAL A 10 10.03 -19.49 16.23
C VAL A 10 9.56 -19.63 14.78
N LYS A 11 9.56 -20.85 14.24
CA LYS A 11 9.03 -21.11 12.89
C LYS A 11 7.54 -20.77 12.79
N MET A 12 6.74 -21.19 13.77
CA MET A 12 5.30 -20.89 13.79
C MET A 12 5.03 -19.38 13.83
N LEU A 13 5.79 -18.62 14.63
CA LEU A 13 5.69 -17.16 14.68
C LEU A 13 6.08 -16.50 13.35
N TYR A 14 7.15 -17.00 12.72
CA TYR A 14 7.57 -16.52 11.40
C TYR A 14 6.51 -16.78 10.33
N ASP A 15 5.97 -17.99 10.24
CA ASP A 15 4.97 -18.36 9.25
C ASP A 15 3.70 -17.50 9.39
N ARG A 16 3.28 -17.24 10.64
CA ARG A 16 2.17 -16.33 10.94
C ARG A 16 2.46 -14.90 10.50
N SER A 17 3.62 -14.35 10.88
CA SER A 17 4.01 -12.97 10.52
C SER A 17 4.13 -12.80 9.00
N THR A 18 4.64 -13.81 8.31
CA THR A 18 4.79 -13.85 6.85
C THR A 18 3.43 -13.90 6.17
N GLY A 19 2.50 -14.70 6.68
CA GLY A 19 1.11 -14.71 6.23
C GLY A 19 0.43 -13.34 6.35
N ALA A 20 0.62 -12.65 7.49
CA ALA A 20 0.07 -11.31 7.70
C ALA A 20 0.71 -10.24 6.79
N LEU A 21 2.01 -10.35 6.53
CA LEU A 21 2.75 -9.53 5.56
C LEU A 21 2.23 -9.71 4.14
N LYS A 22 2.02 -10.96 3.70
CA LYS A 22 1.47 -11.27 2.38
C LYS A 22 0.03 -10.77 2.23
N LEU A 23 -0.81 -11.00 3.24
CA LEU A 23 -2.19 -10.52 3.24
C LEU A 23 -2.25 -8.99 3.14
N HIS A 24 -1.44 -8.29 3.93
CA HIS A 24 -1.30 -6.84 3.81
C HIS A 24 -0.87 -6.45 2.41
N GLY A 25 0.15 -7.10 1.84
CA GLY A 25 0.62 -6.80 0.50
C GLY A 25 -0.47 -6.94 -0.56
N ILE A 26 -1.27 -8.01 -0.49
CA ILE A 26 -2.42 -8.23 -1.37
C ILE A 26 -3.45 -7.11 -1.21
N LEU A 27 -3.80 -6.76 0.03
CA LEU A 27 -4.77 -5.70 0.30
C LEU A 27 -4.28 -4.33 -0.19
N ALA A 28 -2.99 -4.02 0.00
CA ALA A 28 -2.37 -2.81 -0.53
C ALA A 28 -2.46 -2.73 -2.06
N ILE A 29 -2.28 -3.86 -2.76
CA ILE A 29 -2.47 -3.94 -4.21
C ILE A 29 -3.94 -3.71 -4.58
N VAL A 30 -4.89 -4.36 -3.90
CA VAL A 30 -6.32 -4.27 -4.21
C VAL A 30 -6.83 -2.85 -4.00
N PHE A 31 -6.62 -2.26 -2.83
CA PHE A 31 -7.07 -0.89 -2.55
C PHE A 31 -6.28 0.15 -3.35
N GLY A 32 -5.00 -0.11 -3.62
CA GLY A 32 -4.21 0.71 -4.55
C GLY A 32 -4.83 0.71 -5.95
N GLY A 33 -5.15 -0.48 -6.48
CA GLY A 33 -5.82 -0.64 -7.76
C GLY A 33 -7.18 0.06 -7.79
N LEU A 34 -8.03 -0.18 -6.79
CA LEU A 34 -9.34 0.49 -6.69
C LEU A 34 -9.22 2.01 -6.63
N GLY A 35 -8.26 2.55 -5.88
CA GLY A 35 -8.06 3.99 -5.82
C GLY A 35 -7.48 4.58 -7.10
N THR A 36 -6.61 3.87 -7.83
CA THR A 36 -6.17 4.29 -9.17
C THR A 36 -7.32 4.27 -10.19
N LEU A 37 -8.19 3.25 -10.16
CA LEU A 37 -9.39 3.21 -10.99
C LEU A 37 -10.34 4.36 -10.65
N GLY A 38 -10.52 4.66 -9.37
CA GLY A 38 -11.29 5.81 -8.90
C GLY A 38 -10.74 7.13 -9.42
N ALA A 39 -9.42 7.32 -9.42
CA ALA A 39 -8.78 8.53 -9.96
C ALA A 39 -8.99 8.68 -11.48
N VAL A 40 -8.90 7.58 -12.23
CA VAL A 40 -9.18 7.58 -13.68
C VAL A 40 -10.63 7.95 -13.95
N LEU A 41 -11.57 7.31 -13.23
CA LEU A 41 -13.00 7.61 -13.37
C LEU A 41 -13.29 9.07 -13.01
N PHE A 42 -12.73 9.58 -11.92
CA PHE A 42 -12.92 10.97 -11.50
C PHE A 42 -12.36 11.95 -12.54
N THR A 43 -11.16 11.68 -13.08
CA THR A 43 -10.56 12.51 -14.13
C THR A 43 -11.43 12.51 -15.39
N LEU A 44 -12.00 11.36 -15.77
CA LEU A 44 -12.93 11.25 -16.89
C LEU A 44 -14.19 12.09 -16.65
N LEU A 45 -14.77 12.03 -15.45
CA LEU A 45 -15.96 12.81 -15.10
C LEU A 45 -15.69 14.32 -15.11
N VAL A 46 -14.55 14.75 -14.58
CA VAL A 46 -14.12 16.16 -14.64
C VAL A 46 -13.95 16.60 -16.09
N ALA A 47 -13.28 15.81 -16.92
CA ALA A 47 -13.10 16.12 -18.33
C ALA A 47 -14.45 16.26 -19.06
N LEU A 48 -15.37 15.31 -18.87
CA LEU A 48 -16.72 15.35 -19.46
C LEU A 48 -17.52 16.57 -19.00
N GLY A 49 -17.45 16.90 -17.71
CA GLY A 49 -18.09 18.09 -17.15
C GLY A 49 -17.59 19.38 -17.79
N THR A 50 -16.27 19.51 -17.96
CA THR A 50 -15.68 20.67 -18.63
C THR A 50 -16.04 20.78 -20.11
N PHE A 51 -16.17 19.66 -20.84
CA PHE A 51 -16.66 19.72 -22.24
C PHE A 51 -18.12 20.17 -22.36
N SER A 52 -18.93 19.93 -21.33
CA SER A 52 -20.35 20.32 -21.33
C SER A 52 -20.59 21.78 -20.92
N ASP A 53 -19.59 22.42 -20.31
CA ASP A 53 -19.65 23.80 -19.84
C ASP A 53 -18.95 24.72 -20.86
N GLU A 54 -19.74 25.36 -21.74
CA GLU A 54 -19.23 26.26 -22.78
C GLU A 54 -18.67 27.58 -22.24
N SER A 55 -18.72 27.79 -20.91
CA SER A 55 -18.19 29.00 -20.28
C SER A 55 -16.68 28.93 -20.07
N TYR A 56 -15.95 29.93 -20.58
CA TYR A 56 -14.51 30.05 -20.39
C TYR A 56 -14.21 30.71 -19.04
N ASP A 57 -13.91 29.90 -18.04
CA ASP A 57 -13.51 30.36 -16.71
C ASP A 57 -12.18 29.72 -16.27
N THR A 58 -11.63 30.17 -15.14
CA THR A 58 -10.31 29.77 -14.62
C THR A 58 -10.15 28.24 -14.57
N TYR A 59 -11.22 27.51 -14.24
CA TYR A 59 -11.25 26.04 -14.15
C TYR A 59 -11.42 25.31 -15.48
N ASN A 60 -12.04 25.95 -16.49
CA ASN A 60 -12.27 25.38 -17.82
C ASN A 60 -11.19 25.82 -18.84
N SER A 61 -10.25 26.66 -18.42
CA SER A 61 -9.06 26.99 -19.21
C SER A 61 -8.10 25.78 -19.32
N PRO A 62 -7.32 25.65 -20.41
CA PRO A 62 -6.32 24.57 -20.54
C PRO A 62 -5.32 24.52 -19.37
N LEU A 63 -4.95 25.68 -18.84
CA LEU A 63 -4.05 25.80 -17.69
C LEU A 63 -4.72 25.31 -16.39
N GLY A 64 -5.99 25.67 -16.18
CA GLY A 64 -6.78 25.22 -15.03
C GLY A 64 -6.98 23.71 -15.02
N LEU A 65 -7.34 23.13 -16.17
CA LEU A 65 -7.47 21.69 -16.34
C LEU A 65 -6.16 20.95 -16.10
N ALA A 66 -5.05 21.48 -16.61
CA ALA A 66 -3.72 20.92 -16.37
C ALA A 66 -3.36 20.93 -14.89
N LEU A 67 -3.65 22.03 -14.17
CA LEU A 67 -3.41 22.15 -12.74
C LEU A 67 -4.27 21.15 -11.94
N VAL A 68 -5.57 21.08 -12.20
CA VAL A 68 -6.49 20.13 -11.53
C VAL A 68 -6.04 18.69 -11.78
N SER A 69 -5.70 18.34 -13.03
CA SER A 69 -5.19 17.01 -13.39
C SER A 69 -3.88 16.68 -12.68
N ALA A 70 -2.96 17.65 -12.57
CA ALA A 70 -1.72 17.47 -11.83
C ALA A 70 -1.97 17.26 -10.33
N MET A 71 -2.92 17.99 -9.73
CA MET A 71 -3.28 17.80 -8.32
C MET A 71 -3.92 16.43 -8.08
N ILE A 72 -4.85 15.99 -8.93
CA ILE A 72 -5.44 14.64 -8.85
C ILE A 72 -4.32 13.60 -8.97
N PHE A 73 -3.41 13.75 -9.92
CA PHE A 73 -2.32 12.80 -10.09
C PHE A 73 -1.41 12.73 -8.85
N VAL A 74 -0.95 13.87 -8.34
CA VAL A 74 0.02 13.94 -7.23
C VAL A 74 -0.60 13.52 -5.90
N PHE A 75 -1.81 13.99 -5.58
CA PHE A 75 -2.42 13.76 -4.27
C PHE A 75 -3.34 12.54 -4.24
N TRP A 76 -3.78 12.01 -5.39
CA TRP A 76 -4.64 10.83 -5.42
C TRP A 76 -3.93 9.66 -6.09
N THR A 77 -3.60 9.76 -7.38
CA THR A 77 -3.12 8.62 -8.16
C THR A 77 -1.78 8.10 -7.65
N LEU A 78 -0.84 9.00 -7.41
CA LEU A 78 0.54 8.65 -7.03
C LEU A 78 0.61 7.89 -5.69
N PRO A 79 -0.06 8.31 -4.59
CA PRO A 79 -0.15 7.51 -3.37
C PRO A 79 -0.69 6.09 -3.60
N HIS A 80 -1.71 5.93 -4.44
CA HIS A 80 -2.29 4.62 -4.72
C HIS A 80 -1.37 3.73 -5.57
N ILE A 81 -0.65 4.30 -6.54
CA ILE A 81 0.42 3.59 -7.27
C ILE A 81 1.50 3.10 -6.29
N PHE A 82 1.89 3.95 -5.34
CA PHE A 82 2.85 3.57 -4.31
C PHE A 82 2.37 2.42 -3.44
N MET A 83 1.08 2.37 -3.08
CA MET A 83 0.52 1.21 -2.36
C MET A 83 0.59 -0.08 -3.18
N ILE A 84 0.34 -0.03 -4.50
CA ILE A 84 0.46 -1.19 -5.38
C ILE A 84 1.90 -1.69 -5.41
N ALA A 85 2.86 -0.78 -5.58
CA ALA A 85 4.28 -1.10 -5.59
C ALA A 85 4.71 -1.71 -4.24
N ALA A 86 4.40 -1.03 -3.14
CA ALA A 86 4.71 -1.50 -1.80
C ALA A 86 4.09 -2.88 -1.51
N GLY A 87 2.82 -3.06 -1.86
CA GLY A 87 2.13 -4.34 -1.71
C GLY A 87 2.79 -5.46 -2.51
N SER A 88 3.19 -5.18 -3.75
CA SER A 88 3.89 -6.13 -4.63
C SER A 88 5.23 -6.58 -4.04
N TYR A 89 5.97 -5.68 -3.38
CA TYR A 89 7.18 -6.04 -2.68
C TYR A 89 6.91 -6.83 -1.40
N LEU A 90 5.89 -6.48 -0.60
CA LEU A 90 5.55 -7.19 0.65
C LEU A 90 5.17 -8.65 0.42
N VAL A 91 4.48 -8.97 -0.69
CA VAL A 91 4.12 -10.36 -1.04
C VAL A 91 5.36 -11.23 -1.32
N ARG A 92 6.48 -10.61 -1.72
CA ARG A 92 7.74 -11.31 -2.07
C ARG A 92 8.68 -11.54 -0.89
N GLU A 93 8.21 -11.37 0.34
CA GLU A 93 9.01 -11.56 1.58
C GLU A 93 10.33 -10.75 1.56
N PRO A 94 10.24 -9.41 1.46
CA PRO A 94 11.42 -8.57 1.36
C PRO A 94 12.21 -8.56 2.67
N ALA A 95 13.47 -8.10 2.63
CA ALA A 95 14.28 -7.99 3.83
C ALA A 95 13.55 -7.22 4.96
N PRO A 96 13.73 -7.58 6.25
CA PRO A 96 12.94 -7.02 7.36
C PRO A 96 12.91 -5.48 7.42
N LYS A 97 14.06 -4.84 7.14
CA LYS A 97 14.15 -3.38 7.07
C LYS A 97 13.25 -2.80 5.98
N LEU A 98 13.27 -3.39 4.79
CA LEU A 98 12.43 -2.98 3.67
C LEU A 98 10.95 -3.25 3.95
N ALA A 99 10.61 -4.43 4.49
CA ALA A 99 9.25 -4.78 4.91
C ALA A 99 8.68 -3.74 5.88
N LYS A 100 9.44 -3.37 6.91
CA LYS A 100 9.06 -2.35 7.89
C LYS A 100 8.81 -1.00 7.24
N THR A 101 9.71 -0.53 6.37
CA THR A 101 9.54 0.74 5.65
C THR A 101 8.29 0.74 4.78
N LEU A 102 8.04 -0.34 4.03
CA LEU A 102 6.88 -0.46 3.17
C LEU A 102 5.57 -0.50 3.97
N VAL A 103 5.55 -1.17 5.12
CA VAL A 103 4.39 -1.15 6.04
C VAL A 103 4.14 0.25 6.61
N ILE A 104 5.20 1.00 6.95
CA ILE A 104 5.06 2.39 7.42
C ILE A 104 4.50 3.29 6.31
N ILE A 105 4.99 3.16 5.07
CA ILE A 105 4.47 3.92 3.93
C ILE A 105 2.98 3.63 3.74
N ASN A 106 2.58 2.36 3.75
CA ASN A 106 1.17 1.97 3.66
C ASN A 106 0.36 2.45 4.86
N LEU A 107 0.94 2.53 6.06
CA LEU A 107 0.28 3.11 7.24
C LEU A 107 0.00 4.61 7.02
N VAL A 108 0.98 5.37 6.55
CA VAL A 108 0.82 6.80 6.27
C VAL A 108 -0.28 7.01 5.21
N ILE A 109 -0.22 6.29 4.09
CA ILE A 109 -1.24 6.39 3.04
C ILE A 109 -2.61 5.91 3.55
N GLY A 110 -2.64 4.86 4.36
CA GLY A 110 -3.85 4.32 4.98
C GLY A 110 -4.56 5.32 5.90
N VAL A 111 -3.81 6.14 6.64
CA VAL A 111 -4.40 7.22 7.46
C VAL A 111 -5.19 8.21 6.60
N PHE A 112 -4.70 8.54 5.41
CA PHE A 112 -5.34 9.52 4.55
C PHE A 112 -6.46 8.94 3.68
N TYR A 113 -6.37 7.66 3.28
CA TYR A 113 -7.23 7.10 2.23
C TYR A 113 -7.89 5.75 2.56
N ASN A 114 -7.37 4.94 3.49
CA ASN A 114 -7.82 3.54 3.67
C ASN A 114 -7.71 3.01 5.11
N LEU A 115 -8.83 2.98 5.84
CA LEU A 115 -8.91 2.49 7.22
C LEU A 115 -8.53 1.01 7.38
N ILE A 116 -8.90 0.15 6.42
CA ILE A 116 -8.61 -1.30 6.49
C ILE A 116 -7.10 -1.56 6.39
N ILE A 117 -6.42 -0.87 5.47
CA ILE A 117 -4.95 -0.96 5.34
C ILE A 117 -4.28 -0.48 6.60
N LEU A 118 -4.78 0.61 7.20
CA LEU A 118 -4.25 1.16 8.45
C LEU A 118 -4.27 0.13 9.59
N VAL A 119 -5.41 -0.53 9.83
CA VAL A 119 -5.54 -1.54 10.90
C VAL A 119 -4.53 -2.68 10.69
N ILE A 120 -4.40 -3.16 9.46
CA ILE A 120 -3.49 -4.27 9.14
C ILE A 120 -2.02 -3.83 9.21
N ALA A 121 -1.72 -2.58 8.88
CA ALA A 121 -0.38 -2.01 9.04
C ALA A 121 0.05 -1.98 10.50
N ILE A 122 -0.84 -1.60 11.41
CA ILE A 122 -0.58 -1.61 12.86
C ILE A 122 -0.33 -3.04 13.35
N VAL A 123 -1.15 -4.00 12.93
CA VAL A 123 -0.96 -5.41 13.27
C VAL A 123 0.41 -5.91 12.77
N ASN A 124 0.79 -5.59 11.53
CA ASN A 124 2.09 -6.01 11.00
C ASN A 124 3.29 -5.33 11.70
N LEU A 125 3.15 -4.06 12.11
CA LEU A 125 4.21 -3.37 12.87
C LEU A 125 4.46 -4.03 14.22
N THR A 126 3.41 -4.51 14.89
CA THR A 126 3.56 -5.22 16.16
C THR A 126 4.18 -6.61 15.98
N GLN A 127 3.96 -7.26 14.83
CA GLN A 127 4.48 -8.60 14.51
C GLN A 127 5.85 -8.60 13.79
N ILE A 128 6.44 -7.44 13.50
CA ILE A 128 7.67 -7.33 12.69
C ILE A 128 8.89 -7.97 13.37
N SER A 129 8.95 -7.98 14.70
CA SER A 129 10.05 -8.59 15.46
C SER A 129 10.08 -10.12 15.31
N ASP A 130 8.90 -10.74 15.19
CA ASP A 130 8.78 -12.18 14.98
C ASP A 130 9.17 -12.57 13.56
N TYR A 131 8.84 -11.72 12.59
CA TYR A 131 9.31 -11.85 11.20
C TYR A 131 10.84 -11.79 11.11
N GLU A 132 11.46 -10.79 11.74
CA GLU A 132 12.91 -10.59 11.72
C GLU A 132 13.67 -11.78 12.32
N ARG A 133 13.16 -12.34 13.43
CA ARG A 133 13.75 -13.51 14.10
C ARG A 133 13.75 -14.76 13.21
N GLY A 134 12.69 -15.02 12.45
CA GLY A 134 12.61 -16.18 11.56
C GLY A 134 13.28 -16.02 10.19
N TYR A 135 13.44 -14.78 9.71
CA TYR A 135 13.97 -14.49 8.37
C TYR A 135 15.37 -15.06 8.13
N HIS A 136 16.28 -14.91 9.11
CA HIS A 136 17.66 -15.39 8.99
C HIS A 136 17.77 -16.91 8.91
N VAL A 137 16.82 -17.63 9.50
CA VAL A 137 16.76 -19.09 9.47
C VAL A 137 16.18 -19.58 8.14
N HIS A 138 15.18 -18.87 7.61
CA HIS A 138 14.55 -19.21 6.34
C HIS A 138 15.48 -18.99 5.13
N LYS A 139 16.22 -17.88 5.10
CA LYS A 139 17.16 -17.54 4.00
C LYS A 139 18.42 -18.40 3.93
N ARG A 140 18.75 -19.15 4.99
CA ARG A 140 19.93 -20.04 5.06
C ARG A 140 19.63 -21.47 4.58
N LYS A 141 18.36 -21.84 4.40
CA LYS A 141 17.94 -23.09 3.77
C LYS A 141 17.88 -22.91 2.26
#